data_AF-D6ZJ11-F1
#
_entry.id   AF-D6ZJ11-F1
#
_cell.length_a   1.000
_cell.length_b   1.000
_cell.length_c   1.000
_cell.angle_alpha   90.00
_cell.angle_beta   90.00
_cell.angle_gamma   90.00
#
_symmetry.space_group_name_H-M   'P 1'
#
loop_
_entity.id
_entity.type
_entity.pdbx_description
1 polymer ?
#
loop_
_entity_poly.entity_id
_entity_poly.type
_entity_poly.pdbx_seq_one_letter_code
_entity_poly.pdbx_strand_id
1 'polypeptide(L)'
;MNFKENFPSRTPDSSGCGCDSECDCDCETVTQNMREIMNGEMDLPLAQRFHDHLRHCPDCHEESLWVERYITLLRQSCRCEAPVELRERIMIEIRKIG
;
A
#
# COMPACT_ATOMS: atom_id res chain seq x y z
N MET A 1 -1.40 18.18 -18.25
CA MET A 1 -0.72 16.93 -17.85
C MET A 1 -1.81 15.92 -17.50
N ASN A 2 -2.07 14.96 -18.40
CA ASN A 2 -3.19 14.00 -18.27
C ASN A 2 -2.67 12.73 -17.58
N PHE A 3 -3.08 12.51 -16.33
CA PHE A 3 -2.67 11.36 -15.51
C PHE A 3 -3.71 10.24 -15.60
N LYS A 4 -4.09 9.81 -16.82
CA LYS A 4 -5.22 8.87 -16.97
C LYS A 4 -5.00 7.64 -17.85
N GLU A 5 -3.84 7.42 -18.43
CA GLU A 5 -3.75 6.47 -19.55
C GLU A 5 -2.51 5.58 -19.46
N ASN A 6 -2.32 4.85 -18.34
CA ASN A 6 -1.49 3.63 -18.35
C ASN A 6 -1.69 2.73 -17.11
N PHE A 7 -2.94 2.50 -16.70
CA PHE A 7 -3.23 1.33 -15.87
C PHE A 7 -3.67 0.22 -16.82
N PRO A 8 -3.01 -0.95 -16.83
CA PRO A 8 -3.42 -2.05 -17.70
C PRO A 8 -4.87 -2.41 -17.39
N SER A 9 -5.74 -2.26 -18.37
CA SER A 9 -7.14 -2.68 -18.32
C SER A 9 -7.18 -4.19 -18.10
N ARG A 10 -7.28 -4.64 -16.84
CA ARG A 10 -7.48 -6.07 -16.54
C ARG A 10 -8.88 -6.45 -17.01
N THR A 11 -8.93 -7.33 -18.00
CA THR A 11 -10.11 -8.12 -18.34
C THR A 11 -10.50 -8.97 -17.13
N PRO A 12 -11.79 -9.22 -16.88
CA PRO A 12 -12.23 -10.08 -15.80
C PRO A 12 -11.97 -11.55 -16.18
N ASP A 13 -10.71 -11.99 -16.10
CA ASP A 13 -10.45 -13.42 -16.01
C ASP A 13 -10.94 -13.86 -14.63
N SER A 14 -12.05 -14.58 -14.69
CA SER A 14 -12.75 -15.16 -13.56
C SER A 14 -11.96 -16.35 -13.02
N SER A 15 -10.79 -16.09 -12.45
CA SER A 15 -10.06 -17.06 -11.65
C SER A 15 -10.49 -16.87 -10.21
N GLY A 16 -11.57 -17.57 -9.84
CA GLY A 16 -12.23 -17.47 -8.54
C GLY A 16 -11.27 -17.76 -7.39
N CYS A 17 -11.10 -16.78 -6.51
CA CYS A 17 -10.40 -16.95 -5.25
C CYS A 17 -11.24 -17.87 -4.35
N GLY A 18 -10.76 -19.10 -4.12
CA GLY A 18 -11.40 -20.08 -3.25
C GLY A 18 -11.24 -19.74 -1.76
N CYS A 19 -11.88 -18.66 -1.30
CA CYS A 19 -11.92 -18.29 0.11
C CYS A 19 -13.23 -18.76 0.77
N ASP A 20 -13.21 -19.95 1.37
CA ASP A 20 -14.33 -20.53 2.14
C ASP A 20 -14.46 -19.98 3.58
N SER A 21 -14.08 -18.73 3.84
CA SER A 21 -14.26 -18.15 5.17
C SER A 21 -14.44 -16.65 5.06
N GLU A 22 -15.45 -16.14 5.76
CA GLU A 22 -15.99 -14.77 5.87
C GLU A 22 -14.94 -13.65 6.02
N CYS A 23 -14.07 -13.50 5.02
CA CYS A 23 -13.22 -12.33 4.83
C CYS A 23 -14.04 -11.34 4.00
N ASP A 24 -14.67 -10.41 4.69
CA ASP A 24 -15.54 -9.34 4.16
C ASP A 24 -14.77 -8.31 3.28
N CYS A 25 -13.70 -8.73 2.60
CA CYS A 25 -12.91 -7.94 1.67
C CYS A 25 -12.65 -8.79 0.43
N ASP A 26 -13.42 -8.53 -0.62
CA ASP A 26 -13.23 -9.10 -1.95
C ASP A 26 -12.01 -8.49 -2.65
N CYS A 27 -11.42 -9.26 -3.57
CA CYS A 27 -10.22 -8.84 -4.30
C CYS A 27 -10.46 -7.51 -5.04
N GLU A 28 -11.67 -7.28 -5.54
CA GLU A 28 -12.03 -6.04 -6.23
C GLU A 28 -11.89 -4.82 -5.31
N THR A 29 -12.44 -4.88 -4.09
CA THR A 29 -12.28 -3.80 -3.11
C THR A 29 -10.82 -3.61 -2.73
N VAL A 30 -10.05 -4.68 -2.55
CA VAL A 30 -8.62 -4.59 -2.21
C VAL A 30 -7.84 -3.88 -3.32
N THR A 31 -8.02 -4.29 -4.58
CA THR A 31 -7.34 -3.69 -5.73
C THR A 31 -7.73 -2.22 -5.92
N GLN A 32 -9.01 -1.87 -5.77
CA GLN A 32 -9.48 -0.48 -5.87
C GLN A 32 -8.88 0.43 -4.79
N ASN A 33 -8.69 -0.10 -3.57
CA ASN A 33 -8.18 0.66 -2.43
C ASN A 33 -6.66 0.50 -2.21
N MET A 34 -5.95 -0.22 -3.09
CA MET A 34 -4.53 -0.59 -2.91
C MET A 34 -3.62 0.60 -2.58
N ARG A 35 -3.83 1.74 -3.23
CA ARG A 35 -3.05 2.96 -2.96
C ARG A 35 -3.25 3.47 -1.53
N GLU A 36 -4.50 3.53 -1.07
CA GLU A 36 -4.87 4.05 0.25
C GLU A 36 -4.36 3.11 1.35
N ILE A 37 -4.50 1.80 1.13
CA ILE A 37 -3.93 0.74 1.98
C ILE A 37 -2.42 0.98 2.16
N MET A 38 -1.68 1.10 1.04
CA MET A 38 -0.21 1.25 1.07
C MET A 38 0.27 2.58 1.65
N ASN A 39 -0.54 3.63 1.59
CA ASN A 39 -0.22 4.92 2.19
C ASN A 39 -0.63 5.02 3.67
N GLY A 40 -1.33 4.01 4.22
CA GLY A 40 -1.87 4.07 5.57
C GLY A 40 -3.00 5.12 5.72
N GLU A 41 -3.72 5.38 4.63
CA GLU A 41 -4.83 6.35 4.56
C GLU A 41 -6.16 5.74 5.04
N MET A 42 -6.13 4.55 5.66
CA MET A 42 -7.31 3.81 6.10
C MET A 42 -7.42 3.73 7.62
N ASP A 43 -8.65 3.63 8.11
CA ASP A 43 -8.93 3.35 9.52
C ASP A 43 -8.34 2.00 9.95
N LEU A 44 -7.81 1.92 11.17
CA LEU A 44 -7.11 0.73 11.70
C LEU A 44 -7.88 -0.59 11.55
N PRO A 45 -9.19 -0.68 11.86
CA PRO A 45 -9.94 -1.94 11.71
C PRO A 45 -10.04 -2.39 10.26
N LEU A 46 -10.14 -1.42 9.33
CA LEU A 46 -10.25 -1.67 7.90
C LEU A 46 -8.89 -2.06 7.30
N ALA A 47 -7.83 -1.35 7.70
CA ALA A 47 -6.46 -1.69 7.33
C ALA A 47 -6.09 -3.13 7.73
N GLN A 48 -6.50 -3.57 8.93
CA GLN A 48 -6.25 -4.93 9.40
C GLN A 48 -6.88 -5.98 8.48
N ARG A 49 -8.13 -5.79 8.05
CA ARG A 49 -8.81 -6.70 7.14
C ARG A 49 -8.10 -6.80 5.79
N PHE A 50 -7.64 -5.66 5.25
CA PHE A 50 -6.88 -5.64 4.00
C PHE A 50 -5.52 -6.33 4.14
N HIS A 51 -4.80 -6.10 5.23
CA HIS A 51 -3.56 -6.82 5.49
C HIS A 51 -3.77 -8.33 5.61
N ASP A 52 -4.87 -8.75 6.23
CA ASP A 52 -5.21 -10.16 6.31
C ASP A 52 -5.56 -10.72 4.93
N HIS A 53 -6.31 -9.99 4.08
CA HIS A 53 -6.54 -10.40 2.70
C HIS A 53 -5.23 -10.55 1.91
N LEU A 54 -4.33 -9.56 1.97
CA LEU A 54 -3.04 -9.58 1.27
C LEU A 54 -2.14 -10.75 1.72
N ARG A 55 -2.32 -11.28 2.94
CA ARG A 55 -1.60 -12.47 3.40
C ARG A 55 -2.12 -13.77 2.82
N HIS A 56 -3.40 -13.83 2.47
CA HIS A 56 -4.08 -15.05 2.03
C HIS A 56 -4.34 -15.09 0.52
N CYS A 57 -4.34 -13.96 -0.16
CA CYS A 57 -4.54 -13.87 -1.61
C CYS A 57 -3.22 -13.54 -2.34
N PRO A 58 -2.63 -14.51 -3.08
CA PRO A 58 -1.35 -14.32 -3.77
C PRO A 58 -1.42 -13.26 -4.88
N ASP A 59 -2.56 -13.14 -5.58
CA ASP A 59 -2.72 -12.17 -6.66
C ASP A 59 -2.73 -10.74 -6.14
N CYS A 60 -3.48 -10.48 -5.06
CA CYS A 60 -3.51 -9.16 -4.43
C CYS A 60 -2.17 -8.82 -3.77
N HIS A 61 -1.47 -9.83 -3.22
CA HIS A 61 -0.10 -9.65 -2.70
C HIS A 61 0.89 -9.25 -3.82
N GLU A 62 0.81 -9.88 -4.99
CA GLU A 62 1.68 -9.49 -6.11
C GLU A 62 1.41 -8.05 -6.56
N GLU A 63 0.13 -7.68 -6.68
CA GLU A 63 -0.27 -6.32 -7.00
C GLU A 63 0.25 -5.31 -5.95
N SER A 64 0.16 -5.62 -4.66
CA SER A 64 0.66 -4.73 -3.61
C SER A 64 2.17 -4.49 -3.74
N LEU A 65 2.95 -5.52 -4.10
CA LEU A 65 4.38 -5.37 -4.36
C LEU A 65 4.69 -4.46 -5.58
N TRP A 66 3.83 -4.47 -6.61
CA TRP A 66 3.97 -3.57 -7.75
C TRP A 66 3.68 -2.13 -7.35
N VAL A 67 2.60 -1.89 -6.60
CA VAL A 67 2.24 -0.57 -6.09
C VAL A 67 3.30 -0.04 -5.13
N GLU A 68 3.83 -0.87 -4.23
CA GLU A 68 4.91 -0.51 -3.31
C GLU A 68 6.17 -0.05 -4.06
N ARG A 69 6.58 -0.81 -5.08
CA ARG A 69 7.71 -0.45 -5.94
C ARG A 69 7.48 0.89 -6.63
N TYR A 70 6.28 1.11 -7.17
CA TYR A 70 5.92 2.36 -7.83
C TYR A 70 5.97 3.55 -6.86
N ILE A 71 5.35 3.43 -5.68
CA ILE A 71 5.38 4.46 -4.63
C ILE A 71 6.83 4.75 -4.20
N THR A 72 7.66 3.71 -4.06
CA THR A 72 9.06 3.86 -3.68
C THR A 72 9.85 4.67 -4.71
N LEU A 73 9.67 4.39 -6.00
CA LEU A 73 10.30 5.17 -7.08
C LEU A 73 9.85 6.63 -7.07
N LEU A 74 8.57 6.89 -6.87
CA LEU A 74 8.06 8.25 -6.73
C LEU A 74 8.70 8.98 -5.54
N ARG A 75 8.76 8.35 -4.36
CA ARG A 75 9.39 8.93 -3.16
C ARG A 75 10.88 9.23 -3.38
N GLN A 76 11.59 8.39 -4.14
CA GLN A 76 12.98 8.63 -4.50
C GLN A 76 13.13 9.85 -5.42
N SER A 77 12.25 9.99 -6.41
CA SER A 77 12.28 11.13 -7.34
C SER A 77 11.96 12.47 -6.67
N CYS A 78 11.14 12.45 -5.61
CA CYS A 78 10.75 13.63 -4.84
C CYS A 78 11.58 13.82 -3.55
N ARG A 79 12.73 13.16 -3.44
CA ARG A 79 13.55 13.21 -2.21
C ARG A 79 14.18 14.59 -2.03
N CYS A 80 13.68 15.34 -1.05
CA CYS A 80 14.34 16.54 -0.55
C CYS A 80 15.24 16.19 0.64
N GLU A 81 16.37 16.88 0.77
CA GLU A 81 17.21 16.76 1.96
C GLU A 81 16.48 17.37 3.16
N ALA A 82 16.35 16.60 4.25
CA ALA A 82 15.76 17.11 5.47
C ALA A 82 16.70 18.15 6.12
N PRO A 83 16.20 19.28 6.64
CA PRO A 83 17.03 20.25 7.35
C PRO A 83 17.82 19.60 8.49
N VAL A 84 19.10 19.98 8.63
CA VAL A 84 20.03 19.39 9.59
C VAL A 84 19.51 19.51 11.02
N GLU A 85 18.92 20.65 11.35
CA GLU A 85 18.38 20.97 12.67
C GLU A 85 17.21 20.03 13.03
N LEU A 86 16.40 19.65 12.04
CA LEU A 86 15.30 18.69 12.25
C LEU A 86 15.87 17.30 12.54
N ARG A 87 16.89 16.89 11.79
CA ARG A 87 17.57 15.60 12.00
C ARG A 87 18.21 15.53 13.39
N GLU A 88 18.90 16.58 13.81
CA GLU A 88 19.52 16.67 15.14
C GLU A 88 18.49 16.56 16.26
N ARG A 89 17.37 17.29 16.15
CA ARG A 89 16.26 17.22 17.11
C ARG A 89 15.69 15.81 17.23
N ILE A 90 15.40 15.16 16.10
CA ILE A 90 14.88 13.78 16.09
C ILE A 90 15.87 12.81 16.75
N MET A 91 17.16 12.92 16.43
CA MET A 91 18.20 12.06 17.00
C MET A 91 18.33 12.22 18.52
N ILE A 92 18.18 13.44 19.04
CA ILE A 92 18.16 13.70 20.49
C ILE A 92 16.96 13.02 21.14
N GLU A 93 15.76 13.16 20.58
CA GLU A 93 14.54 12.56 21.16
C GLU A 93 14.58 11.02 21.14
N ILE A 94 15.07 10.40 20.06
CA ILE A 94 15.23 8.93 20.00
C ILE A 94 16.14 8.42 21.13
N ARG A 95 17.24 9.12 21.41
CA ARG A 95 18.18 8.76 22.49
C ARG A 95 17.62 8.91 23.90
N LYS A 96 16.51 9.65 24.09
CA LYS A 96 15.85 9.76 25.40
C LYS A 96 14.91 8.59 25.69
N ILE A 97 14.46 7.90 24.64
CA ILE A 97 13.49 6.80 24.73
C ILE A 97 14.21 5.44 24.82
N GLY A 98 15.45 5.35 24.30
CA GLY A 98 16.31 4.17 24.43
C GLY A 98 17.15 4.17 25.70
#